data_AF-A0A8J3IWU6-F1
#
_entry.id   AF-A0A8J3IWU6-F1
#
_cell.length_a   1.000
_cell.length_b   1.000
_cell.length_c   1.000
_cell.angle_alpha   90.00
_cell.angle_beta   90.00
_cell.angle_gamma   90.00
#
_symmetry.space_group_name_H-M   'P 1'
#
loop_
_entity.id
_entity.type
_entity.pdbx_description
1 polymer ?
#
loop_
_entity_poly.entity_id
_entity_poly.type
_entity_poly.pdbx_seq_one_letter_code
_entity_poly.pdbx_strand_id
1 'polypeptide(L)'
;MLAMLHTLAVAGSTREIWWLHTTRSAAEHAFAGEAHRLLGTLRHSHEHVYYTAPDATTGTAPGVHQGRLDRDTLAALGLPSTSVVYLCGPDRFMVAMREALAALGVPDDRVHTELFGALPALTPGIADTAHPRPHPPPGETGTGPRVTFVRSGLTVPYDDRCGSILEFAETCDVPTRWSCRTGVCHTCQTPALTGSVRYRPDPLEPPPSGTVLICCSRPDTDLTLDL
;
A
#
# COMPACT_ATOMS: atom_id res chain seq x y z
N MET A 1 7.06 -10.11 -0.45
CA MET A 1 8.11 -10.82 0.31
C MET A 1 8.03 -12.35 0.19
N LEU A 2 6.93 -13.02 0.55
CA LEU A 2 6.84 -14.50 0.52
C LEU A 2 7.14 -15.13 -0.86
N ALA A 3 6.67 -14.53 -1.95
CA ALA A 3 6.98 -15.01 -3.31
C ALA A 3 8.48 -14.94 -3.66
N MET A 4 9.21 -13.94 -3.14
CA MET A 4 10.66 -13.85 -3.31
C MET A 4 11.36 -14.98 -2.55
N LEU A 5 10.89 -15.28 -1.32
CA LEU A 5 11.40 -16.40 -0.53
C LEU A 5 11.16 -17.75 -1.23
N HIS A 6 9.98 -17.97 -1.83
CA HIS A 6 9.71 -19.13 -2.68
C HIS A 6 10.72 -19.25 -3.82
N THR A 7 10.97 -18.15 -4.53
CA THR A 7 11.93 -18.12 -5.65
C THR A 7 13.33 -18.53 -5.18
N LEU A 8 13.78 -18.00 -4.04
CA LEU A 8 15.08 -18.33 -3.44
C LEU A 8 15.17 -19.80 -3.02
N ALA A 9 14.11 -20.33 -2.41
CA ALA A 9 14.03 -21.72 -1.96
C ALA A 9 14.02 -22.71 -3.14
N VAL A 10 13.20 -22.44 -4.17
CA VAL A 10 13.13 -23.27 -5.40
C VAL A 10 14.47 -23.26 -6.13
N ALA A 11 15.15 -22.11 -6.19
CA ALA A 11 16.47 -22.00 -6.82
C ALA A 11 17.61 -22.61 -5.98
N GLY A 12 17.36 -23.03 -4.73
CA GLY A 12 18.39 -23.54 -3.84
C GLY A 12 19.47 -22.49 -3.53
N SER A 13 19.07 -21.24 -3.32
CA SER A 13 19.98 -20.10 -3.14
C SER A 13 21.03 -20.36 -2.07
N THR A 14 22.29 -20.05 -2.39
CA THR A 14 23.44 -20.08 -1.47
C THR A 14 23.74 -18.73 -0.84
N ARG A 15 22.92 -17.71 -1.13
CA ARG A 15 23.04 -16.39 -0.50
C ARG A 15 22.74 -16.48 0.99
N GLU A 16 23.35 -15.59 1.77
CA GLU A 16 22.94 -15.32 3.14
C GLU A 16 21.60 -14.58 3.13
N ILE A 17 20.56 -15.17 3.72
CA ILE A 17 19.18 -14.70 3.66
C ILE A 17 18.70 -14.41 5.07
N TRP A 18 18.38 -13.14 5.32
CA TRP A 18 17.82 -12.67 6.58
C TRP A 18 16.33 -12.38 6.39
N TRP A 19 15.48 -13.08 7.13
CA TRP A 19 14.03 -12.90 7.13
C TRP A 19 13.60 -12.27 8.45
N LEU A 20 13.29 -10.97 8.39
CA LEU A 20 12.84 -10.18 9.54
C LEU A 20 11.35 -9.89 9.37
N HIS A 21 10.53 -10.40 10.27
CA HIS A 21 9.07 -10.21 10.23
C HIS A 21 8.58 -9.57 11.52
N THR A 22 7.75 -8.53 11.42
CA THR A 22 7.09 -7.92 12.59
C THR A 22 5.58 -7.98 12.39
N THR A 23 4.87 -8.54 13.35
CA THR A 23 3.40 -8.59 13.37
C THR A 23 2.89 -8.46 14.80
N ARG A 24 1.57 -8.39 14.98
CA ARG A 24 0.98 -8.17 16.31
C ARG A 24 1.10 -9.40 17.20
N SER A 25 0.71 -10.57 16.71
CA SER A 25 0.69 -11.82 17.46
C SER A 25 0.91 -13.03 16.54
N ALA A 26 1.08 -14.22 17.11
CA ALA A 26 1.19 -15.45 16.33
C ALA A 26 -0.07 -15.70 15.47
N ALA A 27 -1.24 -15.35 16.01
CA ALA A 27 -2.52 -15.50 15.31
C ALA A 27 -2.65 -14.59 14.07
N GLU A 28 -1.98 -13.44 14.07
CA GLU A 28 -1.96 -12.48 12.95
C GLU A 28 -0.73 -12.67 12.05
N HIS A 29 0.10 -13.69 12.29
CA HIS A 29 1.28 -13.99 11.48
C HIS A 29 0.90 -14.85 10.27
N ALA A 30 0.41 -14.18 9.23
CA ALA A 30 0.08 -14.85 7.97
C ALA A 30 1.29 -15.61 7.40
N PHE A 31 1.06 -16.86 7.00
CA PHE A 31 2.05 -17.73 6.36
C PHE A 31 3.29 -18.07 7.22
N ALA A 32 3.23 -17.93 8.56
CA ALA A 32 4.36 -18.21 9.45
C ALA A 32 4.98 -19.60 9.21
N GLY A 33 4.15 -20.65 9.23
CA GLY A 33 4.63 -22.02 9.02
C GLY A 33 5.18 -22.28 7.62
N GLU A 34 4.67 -21.57 6.61
CA GLU A 34 5.16 -21.68 5.24
C GLU A 34 6.52 -21.00 5.07
N ALA A 35 6.67 -19.78 5.59
CA ALA A 35 7.94 -19.06 5.60
C ALA A 35 9.01 -19.85 6.36
N HIS A 36 8.70 -20.33 7.56
CA HIS A 36 9.62 -21.15 8.37
C HIS A 36 10.09 -22.40 7.62
N ARG A 37 9.16 -23.12 6.97
CA ARG A 37 9.50 -24.30 6.16
C ARG A 37 10.40 -23.96 4.98
N LEU A 38 10.16 -22.86 4.28
CA LEU A 38 10.99 -22.42 3.15
C LEU A 38 12.38 -21.97 3.61
N LEU A 39 12.48 -21.28 4.74
CA LEU A 39 13.77 -20.90 5.32
C LEU A 39 14.56 -22.16 5.71
N GLY A 40 13.90 -23.17 6.30
CA GLY A 40 14.54 -24.44 6.64
C GLY A 40 15.12 -25.25 5.47
N THR A 41 14.77 -24.94 4.20
CA THR A 41 15.39 -25.57 3.02
C THR A 41 16.64 -24.83 2.52
N LEU A 42 16.89 -23.61 3.02
CA LEU A 42 18.01 -22.76 2.62
C LEU A 42 19.21 -22.98 3.56
N ARG A 43 20.42 -23.02 3.00
CA ARG A 43 21.64 -23.34 3.78
C ARG A 43 22.08 -22.23 4.73
N HIS A 44 21.79 -20.99 4.37
CA HIS A 44 22.27 -19.79 5.05
C HIS A 44 21.10 -18.84 5.32
N SER A 45 20.12 -19.29 6.11
CA SER A 45 18.94 -18.50 6.47
C SER A 45 18.91 -18.15 7.95
N HIS A 46 18.53 -16.90 8.25
CA HIS A 46 18.33 -16.37 9.59
C HIS A 46 16.90 -15.86 9.71
N GLU A 47 16.11 -16.43 10.61
CA GLU A 47 14.72 -16.04 10.84
C GLU A 47 14.60 -15.27 12.16
N HIS A 48 14.06 -14.06 12.10
CA HIS A 48 13.73 -13.27 13.28
C HIS A 48 12.30 -12.73 13.18
N VAL A 49 11.48 -13.09 14.16
CA VAL A 49 10.06 -12.71 14.23
C VAL A 49 9.83 -11.85 15.47
N TYR A 50 9.21 -10.70 15.30
CA TYR A 50 8.92 -9.74 16.36
C TYR A 50 7.40 -9.64 16.55
N TYR A 51 6.92 -10.00 17.74
CA TYR A 51 5.51 -9.87 18.11
C TYR A 51 5.31 -8.68 19.05
N THR A 52 4.50 -7.70 18.63
CA THR A 52 4.26 -6.49 19.44
C THR A 52 3.23 -6.69 20.55
N ALA A 53 2.43 -7.76 20.47
CA ALA A 53 1.43 -8.17 21.46
C ALA A 53 1.44 -9.71 21.59
N PRO A 54 2.53 -10.30 22.12
CA PRO A 54 2.69 -11.74 22.18
C PRO A 54 1.77 -12.37 23.22
N ASP A 55 1.25 -13.54 22.89
CA ASP A 55 0.60 -14.48 23.79
C ASP A 55 1.65 -15.05 24.78
N ALA A 56 1.22 -15.51 25.95
CA ALA A 56 2.10 -16.02 27.01
C ALA A 56 3.00 -17.19 26.56
N THR A 57 2.60 -17.92 25.52
CA THR A 57 3.29 -19.09 24.99
C THR A 57 4.20 -18.79 23.79
N THR A 58 4.10 -17.61 23.19
CA THR A 58 4.70 -17.32 21.88
C THR A 58 6.13 -16.77 21.99
N GLY A 59 6.49 -16.14 23.12
CA GLY A 59 7.75 -15.42 23.28
C GLY A 59 8.99 -16.26 23.62
N THR A 60 8.94 -17.59 23.53
CA THR A 60 10.03 -18.47 24.02
C THR A 60 10.75 -19.27 22.93
N ALA A 61 10.29 -19.23 21.68
CA ALA A 61 10.95 -19.93 20.59
C ALA A 61 12.23 -19.21 20.12
N PRO A 62 13.30 -19.92 19.73
CA PRO A 62 14.48 -19.31 19.14
C PRO A 62 14.13 -18.44 17.93
N GLY A 63 14.71 -17.24 17.85
CA GLY A 63 14.43 -16.29 16.78
C GLY A 63 13.12 -15.50 16.95
N VAL A 64 12.33 -15.76 18.00
CA VAL A 64 11.12 -14.99 18.31
C VAL A 64 11.39 -13.98 19.41
N HIS A 65 10.99 -12.73 19.17
CA HIS A 65 11.26 -11.57 20.01
C HIS A 65 9.95 -10.87 20.39
N GLN A 66 9.94 -10.27 21.58
CA GLN A 66 8.82 -9.43 22.02
C GLN A 66 9.09 -7.97 21.69
N GLY A 67 8.04 -7.25 21.29
CA GLY A 67 8.12 -5.84 20.93
C GLY A 67 8.26 -5.61 19.43
N ARG A 68 8.72 -4.42 19.07
CA ARG A 68 8.84 -3.98 17.68
C ARG A 68 10.30 -4.04 17.25
N LEU A 69 10.56 -4.47 16.01
CA LEU A 69 11.86 -4.26 15.39
C LEU A 69 12.12 -2.75 15.29
N ASP A 70 13.22 -2.32 15.88
CA ASP A 70 13.68 -0.93 15.96
C ASP A 70 15.17 -0.85 15.61
N ARG A 71 15.77 0.33 15.78
CA ARG A 71 17.18 0.55 15.43
C ARG A 71 18.12 -0.34 16.24
N ASP A 72 17.91 -0.44 17.54
CA ASP A 72 18.84 -1.13 18.44
C ASP A 72 18.76 -2.64 18.24
N THR A 73 17.54 -3.17 18.10
CA THR A 73 17.32 -4.59 17.78
C THR A 73 17.84 -4.94 16.40
N LEU A 74 17.69 -4.07 15.38
CA LEU A 74 18.27 -4.28 14.05
C LEU A 74 19.80 -4.25 14.08
N ALA A 75 20.40 -3.33 14.86
CA ALA A 75 21.84 -3.23 15.05
C ALA A 75 22.41 -4.51 15.69
N ALA A 76 21.71 -5.05 16.68
CA ALA A 76 22.11 -6.26 17.39
C ALA A 76 22.15 -7.52 16.51
N LEU A 77 21.45 -7.52 15.36
CA LEU A 77 21.51 -8.62 14.40
C LEU A 77 22.84 -8.69 13.64
N GLY A 78 23.61 -7.60 13.60
CA GLY A 78 24.92 -7.58 12.95
C GLY A 78 24.84 -7.79 11.43
N LEU A 79 23.79 -7.27 10.77
CA LEU A 79 23.60 -7.40 9.33
C LEU A 79 24.83 -6.86 8.56
N PRO A 80 25.32 -7.56 7.52
CA PRO A 80 26.39 -7.03 6.68
C PRO A 80 25.98 -5.70 6.04
N SER A 81 26.85 -4.69 6.05
CA SER A 81 26.59 -3.40 5.38
C SER A 81 26.44 -3.53 3.86
N THR A 82 26.89 -4.65 3.30
CA THR A 82 26.69 -5.02 1.89
C THR A 82 25.32 -5.64 1.59
N SER A 83 24.42 -5.72 2.56
CA SER A 83 23.10 -6.32 2.38
C SER A 83 22.27 -5.57 1.33
N VAL A 84 21.50 -6.32 0.54
CA VAL A 84 20.42 -5.77 -0.29
C VAL A 84 19.13 -6.03 0.46
N VAL A 85 18.42 -4.96 0.79
CA VAL A 85 17.24 -5.01 1.65
C VAL A 85 16.00 -4.80 0.81
N TYR A 86 15.07 -5.74 0.91
CA TYR A 86 13.71 -5.55 0.45
C TYR A 86 12.85 -5.26 1.68
N LEU A 87 12.19 -4.12 1.70
CA LEU A 87 11.45 -3.62 2.84
C LEU A 87 10.01 -3.32 2.42
N CYS A 88 9.05 -3.76 3.22
CA CYS A 88 7.62 -3.60 2.95
C CYS A 88 6.86 -3.57 4.28
N GLY A 89 5.84 -2.73 4.39
CA GLY A 89 5.04 -2.56 5.59
C GLY A 89 4.36 -1.19 5.67
N PRO A 90 3.72 -0.85 6.80
CA PRO A 90 3.05 0.43 7.01
C PRO A 90 4.01 1.62 7.00
N ASP A 91 3.56 2.82 6.60
CA ASP A 91 4.38 4.02 6.44
C ASP A 91 5.37 4.29 7.59
N ARG A 92 4.87 4.30 8.83
CA ARG A 92 5.71 4.56 10.01
C ARG A 92 6.79 3.50 10.23
N PHE A 93 6.48 2.25 9.91
CA PHE A 93 7.46 1.16 9.97
C PHE A 93 8.52 1.32 8.87
N MET A 94 8.08 1.65 7.65
CA MET A 94 8.97 1.86 6.52
C MET A 94 9.97 2.99 6.77
N VAL A 95 9.51 4.13 7.29
CA VAL A 95 10.37 5.27 7.67
C VAL A 95 11.36 4.87 8.75
N ALA A 96 10.89 4.27 9.85
CA ALA A 96 11.75 3.87 10.96
C ALA A 96 12.83 2.86 10.54
N MET A 97 12.48 1.89 9.68
CA MET A 97 13.45 0.90 9.18
C MET A 97 14.45 1.51 8.19
N ARG A 98 14.02 2.43 7.32
CA ARG A 98 14.96 3.17 6.45
C ARG A 98 15.97 3.97 7.26
N GLU A 99 15.52 4.69 8.28
CA GLU A 99 16.41 5.45 9.17
C GLU A 99 17.37 4.53 9.95
N ALA A 100 16.88 3.38 10.43
CA ALA A 100 17.72 2.40 11.12
C ALA A 100 18.78 1.79 10.18
N LEU A 101 18.41 1.40 8.97
CA LEU A 101 19.32 0.86 7.96
C LEU A 101 20.38 1.88 7.54
N ALA A 102 19.98 3.14 7.34
CA ALA A 102 20.90 4.23 7.02
C ALA A 102 21.91 4.47 8.17
N ALA A 103 21.45 4.44 9.42
CA ALA A 103 22.32 4.55 10.59
C ALA A 103 23.31 3.37 10.72
N LEU A 104 22.95 2.20 10.19
CA LEU A 104 23.82 1.03 10.09
C LEU A 104 24.73 1.04 8.84
N GLY A 105 24.68 2.10 8.04
CA GLY A 105 25.53 2.27 6.87
C GLY A 105 25.10 1.48 5.64
N VAL A 106 23.85 0.98 5.59
CA VAL A 106 23.29 0.38 4.37
C VAL A 106 22.97 1.51 3.38
N PRO A 107 23.57 1.53 2.18
CA PRO A 107 23.31 2.53 1.17
C PRO A 107 21.84 2.53 0.70
N ASP A 108 21.26 3.70 0.44
CA ASP A 108 19.85 3.82 0.04
C ASP A 108 19.52 3.11 -1.28
N ASP A 109 20.48 3.05 -2.22
CA ASP A 109 20.35 2.33 -3.50
C ASP A 109 20.25 0.80 -3.35
N ARG A 110 20.55 0.27 -2.15
CA ARG A 110 20.36 -1.14 -1.78
C ARG A 110 19.08 -1.41 -0.99
N VAL A 111 18.29 -0.38 -0.68
CA VAL A 111 17.03 -0.51 0.05
C VAL A 111 15.86 -0.36 -0.93
N HIS A 112 15.39 -1.49 -1.43
CA HIS A 112 14.22 -1.57 -2.28
C HIS A 112 12.96 -1.61 -1.43
N THR A 113 12.02 -0.70 -1.69
CA THR A 113 10.76 -0.67 -0.94
C THR A 113 9.53 -0.82 -1.80
N GLU A 114 8.55 -1.51 -1.26
CA GLU A 114 7.20 -1.53 -1.77
C GLU A 114 6.27 -1.00 -0.67
N LEU A 115 5.54 0.07 -0.96
CA LEU A 115 4.61 0.67 -0.01
C LEU A 115 3.18 0.22 -0.31
N PHE A 116 2.57 -0.44 0.68
CA PHE A 116 1.16 -0.78 0.67
C PHE A 116 0.44 0.17 1.62
N GLY A 117 -0.06 1.28 1.10
CA GLY A 117 -0.74 2.30 1.90
C GLY A 117 -1.16 3.50 1.05
N ALA A 118 -2.12 4.26 1.56
CA ALA A 118 -2.47 5.55 0.98
C ALA A 118 -1.32 6.54 1.23
N LEU A 119 -0.75 7.10 0.16
CA LEU A 119 0.21 8.21 0.25
C LEU A 119 -0.36 9.35 1.14
N PRO A 120 0.44 10.25 1.73
CA PRO A 120 -0.07 11.40 2.51
C PRO A 120 -0.97 12.29 1.66
N ALA A 121 -2.12 12.78 2.15
CA ALA A 121 -3.15 13.51 1.39
C ALA A 121 -2.61 14.49 0.30
N LEU A 122 -3.17 14.42 -0.91
CA LEU A 122 -3.00 15.40 -1.97
C LEU A 122 -3.99 16.42 -1.49
N THR A 123 -3.50 17.61 -1.20
CA THR A 123 -4.35 18.75 -0.99
C THR A 123 -4.38 19.47 -2.34
N PRO A 124 -5.33 19.14 -3.25
CA PRO A 124 -5.54 19.92 -4.47
C PRO A 124 -5.54 21.42 -4.14
N GLY A 125 -4.56 22.16 -4.65
CA GLY A 125 -4.39 23.60 -4.40
C GLY A 125 -3.23 24.04 -3.48
N ILE A 126 -2.43 23.11 -2.92
CA ILE A 126 -1.25 23.46 -2.08
C ILE A 126 0.09 23.05 -2.71
N ALA A 127 0.11 22.06 -3.62
CA ALA A 127 1.33 21.62 -4.28
C ALA A 127 1.50 22.30 -5.65
N ASP A 128 2.65 22.94 -5.83
CA ASP A 128 3.09 23.64 -7.04
C ASP A 128 3.64 22.62 -8.07
N THR A 129 2.80 21.68 -8.51
CA THR A 129 3.10 20.85 -9.67
C THR A 129 2.32 21.37 -10.87
N ALA A 130 3.02 21.53 -12.00
CA ALA A 130 2.45 21.93 -13.28
C ALA A 130 1.56 20.81 -13.85
N HIS A 131 0.39 20.59 -13.23
CA HIS A 131 -0.66 19.77 -13.80
C HIS A 131 -1.53 20.61 -14.73
N PRO A 132 -2.05 20.01 -15.82
CA PRO A 132 -3.10 20.64 -16.60
C PRO A 132 -4.25 21.06 -15.67
N ARG A 133 -4.90 22.17 -16.00
CA ARG A 133 -6.06 22.62 -15.22
C ARG A 133 -7.23 21.67 -15.51
N PRO A 134 -8.04 21.32 -14.50
CA PRO A 134 -9.25 20.55 -14.71
C PRO A 134 -10.11 21.13 -15.84
N HIS A 135 -10.58 20.27 -16.73
CA HIS A 135 -11.36 20.66 -17.91
C HIS A 135 -12.47 19.65 -18.22
N PRO A 136 -13.52 20.03 -18.95
CA PRO A 136 -14.51 19.06 -19.43
C PRO A 136 -13.86 18.01 -20.36
N PRO A 137 -14.32 16.76 -20.35
CA PRO A 137 -13.74 15.71 -21.19
C PRO A 137 -13.85 16.08 -22.67
N PRO A 138 -12.84 15.79 -23.51
CA PRO A 138 -12.88 16.10 -24.93
C PRO A 138 -13.90 15.23 -25.67
N GLY A 139 -14.55 15.80 -26.68
CA GLY A 139 -15.51 15.08 -27.55
C GLY A 139 -16.97 15.25 -27.13
N GLU A 140 -17.78 14.25 -27.46
CA GLU A 140 -19.21 14.25 -27.12
C GLU A 140 -19.43 14.18 -25.61
N THR A 141 -20.37 15.00 -25.11
CA THR A 141 -20.77 14.99 -23.71
C THR A 141 -21.41 13.67 -23.33
N GLY A 142 -21.00 13.12 -22.20
CA GLY A 142 -21.64 11.94 -21.62
C GLY A 142 -23.14 12.14 -21.37
N THR A 143 -23.87 11.04 -21.32
CA THR A 143 -25.32 11.01 -21.04
C THR A 143 -25.64 10.51 -19.64
N GLY A 144 -24.62 10.16 -18.85
CA GLY A 144 -24.78 9.64 -17.50
C GLY A 144 -25.08 10.72 -16.45
N PRO A 145 -25.15 10.33 -15.16
CA PRO A 145 -25.39 11.25 -14.07
C PRO A 145 -24.33 12.36 -13.98
N ARG A 146 -24.69 13.52 -13.42
CA ARG A 146 -23.75 14.62 -13.25
C ARG A 146 -22.76 14.30 -12.14
N VAL A 147 -21.47 14.38 -12.46
CA VAL A 147 -20.38 14.26 -11.47
C VAL A 147 -19.79 15.64 -11.22
N THR A 148 -19.78 16.05 -9.97
CA THR A 148 -19.21 17.32 -9.50
C THR A 148 -17.92 17.06 -8.72
N PHE A 149 -16.82 17.62 -9.20
CA PHE A 149 -15.53 17.70 -8.51
C PHE A 149 -15.42 19.10 -7.88
N VAL A 150 -15.75 19.20 -6.59
CA VAL A 150 -15.95 20.48 -5.89
C VAL A 150 -14.69 21.36 -5.85
N ARG A 151 -13.53 20.80 -5.49
CA ARG A 151 -12.27 21.56 -5.36
C ARG A 151 -11.68 21.88 -6.73
N SER A 152 -11.96 21.04 -7.72
CA SER A 152 -11.61 21.27 -9.12
C SER A 152 -12.57 22.22 -9.83
N GLY A 153 -13.71 22.57 -9.21
CA GLY A 153 -14.70 23.51 -9.76
C GLY A 153 -15.36 23.01 -11.05
N LEU A 154 -15.43 21.68 -11.24
CA LEU A 154 -15.87 21.06 -12.49
C LEU A 154 -17.12 20.19 -12.26
N THR A 155 -18.18 20.46 -13.00
CA THR A 155 -19.36 19.58 -13.06
C THR A 155 -19.64 19.17 -14.49
N VAL A 156 -19.55 17.87 -14.76
CA VAL A 156 -19.71 17.29 -16.09
C VAL A 156 -20.57 16.03 -16.04
N PRO A 157 -21.42 15.77 -17.05
CA PRO A 157 -22.13 14.50 -17.18
C PRO A 157 -21.13 13.34 -17.30
N TYR A 158 -21.37 12.26 -16.55
CA TYR A 158 -20.53 11.06 -16.61
C TYR A 158 -20.56 10.45 -18.01
N ASP A 159 -19.38 10.13 -18.53
CA ASP A 159 -19.24 9.41 -19.78
C ASP A 159 -19.21 7.91 -19.52
N ASP A 160 -20.25 7.20 -19.96
CA ASP A 160 -20.36 5.76 -19.77
C ASP A 160 -19.28 4.94 -20.49
N ARG A 161 -18.51 5.56 -21.40
CA ARG A 161 -17.32 4.95 -21.98
C ARG A 161 -16.20 4.78 -20.95
N CYS A 162 -16.14 5.63 -19.92
CA CYS A 162 -15.22 5.45 -18.81
C CYS A 162 -15.67 4.23 -17.98
N GLY A 163 -14.73 3.35 -17.65
CA GLY A 163 -14.96 2.17 -16.82
C GLY A 163 -15.22 2.50 -15.36
N SER A 164 -14.66 3.61 -14.86
CA SER A 164 -14.72 4.06 -13.47
C SER A 164 -14.80 5.58 -13.33
N ILE A 165 -15.12 6.07 -12.14
CA ILE A 165 -15.06 7.50 -11.79
C ILE A 165 -13.61 8.01 -11.84
N LEU A 166 -12.64 7.17 -11.47
CA LEU A 166 -11.22 7.51 -11.58
C LEU A 166 -10.84 7.83 -13.02
N GLU A 167 -11.14 6.94 -13.96
CA GLU A 167 -10.81 7.13 -15.37
C GLU A 167 -11.46 8.39 -15.95
N PHE A 168 -12.70 8.66 -15.52
CA PHE A 168 -13.40 9.88 -15.89
C PHE A 168 -12.72 11.14 -15.31
N ALA A 169 -12.28 11.10 -14.06
CA ALA A 169 -11.50 12.18 -13.44
C ALA A 169 -10.16 12.40 -14.15
N GLU A 170 -9.45 11.32 -14.54
CA GLU A 170 -8.22 11.39 -15.34
C GLU A 170 -8.46 12.07 -16.70
N THR A 171 -9.58 11.75 -17.37
CA THR A 171 -9.96 12.37 -18.66
C THR A 171 -10.26 13.86 -18.53
N CYS A 172 -10.61 14.31 -17.32
CA CYS A 172 -10.89 15.71 -17.00
C CYS A 172 -9.67 16.44 -16.40
N ASP A 173 -8.50 15.79 -16.32
CA ASP A 173 -7.32 16.27 -15.60
C ASP A 173 -7.62 16.69 -14.14
N VAL A 174 -8.59 16.02 -13.51
CA VAL A 174 -8.91 16.22 -12.08
C VAL A 174 -7.87 15.47 -11.24
N PRO A 175 -7.16 16.15 -10.32
CA PRO A 175 -6.17 15.51 -9.47
C PRO A 175 -6.78 14.43 -8.59
N THR A 176 -6.30 13.19 -8.73
CA THR A 176 -6.79 12.04 -7.98
C THR A 176 -5.65 11.22 -7.39
N ARG A 177 -6.02 10.26 -6.53
CA ARG A 177 -5.09 9.31 -5.91
C ARG A 177 -5.51 7.92 -6.29
N TRP A 178 -4.55 7.10 -6.70
CA TRP A 178 -4.84 5.72 -7.03
C TRP A 178 -3.55 4.89 -7.06
N SER A 179 -3.70 3.58 -6.98
CA SER A 179 -2.63 2.62 -7.19
C SER A 179 -3.18 1.34 -7.82
N CYS A 180 -3.91 0.51 -7.06
CA CYS A 180 -4.34 -0.82 -7.53
C CYS A 180 -5.40 -0.81 -8.66
N ARG A 181 -6.18 0.26 -8.81
CA ARG A 181 -7.34 0.37 -9.73
C ARG A 181 -8.42 -0.73 -9.60
N THR A 182 -8.41 -1.48 -8.50
CA THR A 182 -9.31 -2.63 -8.27
C THR A 182 -10.02 -2.58 -6.92
N GLY A 183 -9.91 -1.46 -6.18
CA GLY A 183 -10.59 -1.28 -4.90
C GLY A 183 -9.95 -1.99 -3.70
N VAL A 184 -8.71 -2.46 -3.82
CA VAL A 184 -8.03 -3.22 -2.74
C VAL A 184 -7.12 -2.35 -1.88
N CYS A 185 -6.44 -1.36 -2.46
CA CYS A 185 -5.45 -0.55 -1.73
C CYS A 185 -6.02 0.66 -0.99
N HIS A 186 -7.29 1.01 -1.23
CA HIS A 186 -8.00 2.18 -0.67
C HIS A 186 -7.34 3.55 -0.92
N THR A 187 -6.26 3.63 -1.70
CA THR A 187 -5.61 4.90 -2.07
C THR A 187 -6.54 5.84 -2.84
N CYS A 188 -7.52 5.28 -3.56
CA CYS A 188 -8.53 6.02 -4.31
C CYS A 188 -9.77 6.40 -3.49
N GLN A 189 -9.68 6.35 -2.17
CA GLN A 189 -10.78 6.78 -1.30
C GLN A 189 -10.98 8.29 -1.41
N THR A 190 -12.21 8.70 -1.65
CA THR A 190 -12.61 10.10 -1.84
C THR A 190 -13.88 10.39 -1.05
N PRO A 191 -13.99 11.52 -0.32
CA PRO A 191 -15.24 11.92 0.30
C PRO A 191 -16.36 12.14 -0.73
N ALA A 192 -17.50 11.51 -0.50
CA ALA A 192 -18.71 11.71 -1.30
C ALA A 192 -19.69 12.56 -0.48
N LEU A 193 -19.94 13.78 -0.95
CA LEU A 193 -20.83 14.73 -0.27
C LEU A 193 -22.30 14.37 -0.51
N THR A 194 -22.64 13.95 -1.74
CA THR A 194 -23.99 13.52 -2.14
C THR A 194 -23.91 12.47 -3.25
N GLY A 195 -24.94 11.63 -3.35
CA GLY A 195 -25.09 10.65 -4.43
C GLY A 195 -24.64 9.25 -4.04
N SER A 196 -24.89 8.29 -4.93
CA SER A 196 -24.49 6.88 -4.74
C SER A 196 -23.70 6.35 -5.92
N VAL A 197 -22.91 5.31 -5.63
CA VAL A 197 -22.08 4.62 -6.62
C VAL A 197 -22.31 3.12 -6.55
N ARG A 198 -22.03 2.45 -7.66
CA ARG A 198 -21.94 1.00 -7.78
C ARG A 198 -20.51 0.56 -8.05
N TYR A 199 -20.08 -0.51 -7.41
CA TYR A 199 -18.72 -1.05 -7.55
C TYR A 199 -18.64 -2.15 -8.63
N ARG A 200 -17.54 -2.15 -9.38
CA ARG A 200 -17.13 -3.16 -10.36
C ARG A 200 -15.59 -3.18 -10.48
N PRO A 201 -14.89 -4.20 -9.96
CA PRO A 201 -15.38 -5.24 -9.06
C PRO A 201 -15.81 -4.67 -7.70
N ASP A 202 -16.55 -5.46 -6.92
CA ASP A 202 -16.79 -5.14 -5.52
C ASP A 202 -15.46 -5.14 -4.74
N PRO A 203 -15.20 -4.12 -3.90
CA PRO A 203 -13.99 -4.08 -3.10
C PRO A 203 -14.03 -5.16 -2.03
N LEU A 204 -12.86 -5.71 -1.69
CA LEU A 204 -12.74 -6.72 -0.62
C LEU A 204 -13.14 -6.17 0.74
N GLU A 205 -12.81 -4.89 0.99
CA GLU A 205 -13.21 -4.15 2.18
C GLU A 205 -13.95 -2.88 1.72
N PRO A 206 -15.16 -2.61 2.23
CA PRO A 206 -15.87 -1.39 1.86
C PRO A 206 -15.17 -0.16 2.45
N PRO A 207 -15.19 1.00 1.77
CA PRO A 207 -14.66 2.22 2.35
C PRO A 207 -15.51 2.68 3.56
N PRO A 208 -14.94 3.49 4.47
CA PRO A 208 -15.71 4.11 5.55
C PRO A 208 -16.89 4.92 5.04
N SER A 209 -17.96 4.99 5.83
CA SER A 209 -19.16 5.79 5.54
C SER A 209 -18.82 7.24 5.17
N GLY A 210 -19.47 7.76 4.13
CA GLY A 210 -19.21 9.11 3.61
C GLY A 210 -18.03 9.20 2.63
N THR A 211 -17.40 8.07 2.28
CA THR A 211 -16.35 8.01 1.27
C THR A 211 -16.62 6.91 0.24
N VAL A 212 -15.99 7.03 -0.94
CA VAL A 212 -16.12 6.08 -2.05
C VAL A 212 -14.76 5.73 -2.63
N LEU A 213 -14.61 4.52 -3.17
CA LEU A 213 -13.41 4.11 -3.92
C LEU A 213 -13.62 4.43 -5.41
N ILE A 214 -13.13 5.58 -5.88
CA ILE A 214 -13.42 6.06 -7.26
C ILE A 214 -12.85 5.15 -8.35
N CYS A 215 -11.85 4.33 -8.02
CA CYS A 215 -11.09 3.53 -8.98
C CYS A 215 -11.77 2.23 -9.43
N CYS A 216 -12.81 1.79 -8.74
CA CYS A 216 -13.61 0.63 -9.11
C CYS A 216 -15.11 0.94 -9.02
N SER A 217 -15.51 2.21 -9.09
CA SER A 217 -16.92 2.61 -8.98
C SER A 217 -17.42 3.44 -10.15
N ARG A 218 -18.74 3.41 -10.36
CA ARG A 218 -19.48 4.23 -11.33
C ARG A 218 -20.64 4.93 -10.60
N PRO A 219 -21.04 6.13 -11.01
CA PRO A 219 -22.18 6.81 -10.39
C PRO A 219 -23.49 6.11 -10.75
N ASP A 220 -24.37 5.93 -9.75
CA ASP A 220 -25.77 5.52 -9.98
C ASP A 220 -26.70 6.74 -10.07
N THR A 221 -26.34 7.82 -9.38
CA THR A 221 -27.06 9.09 -9.34
C THR A 221 -26.09 10.24 -9.58
N ASP A 222 -26.61 11.46 -9.66
CA ASP A 222 -25.77 12.65 -9.57
C ASP A 222 -24.90 12.55 -8.31
N LEU A 223 -23.60 12.78 -8.48
CA LEU A 223 -22.56 12.47 -7.51
C LEU A 223 -21.69 13.72 -7.27
N THR A 224 -21.49 14.09 -6.01
CA THR A 224 -20.63 15.20 -5.63
C THR A 224 -19.46 14.67 -4.83
N LEU A 225 -18.24 14.90 -5.32
CA LEU A 225 -16.98 14.44 -4.74
C LEU A 225 -16.13 15.64 -4.31
N ASP A 226 -15.44 15.50 -3.17
CA ASP A 226 -14.49 16.49 -2.67
C ASP A 226 -13.11 16.37 -3.38
N LEU A 227 -13.10 16.64 -4.69
CA LEU A 227 -11.94 16.60 -5.61
C LEU A 227 -11.83 17.86 -6.44
#